data_AF-A0A351HQA4-F1
#
_entry.id   AF-A0A351HQA4-F1
#
_cell.length_a   1.000
_cell.length_b   1.000
_cell.length_c   1.000
_cell.angle_alpha   90.00
_cell.angle_beta   90.00
_cell.angle_gamma   90.00
#
_symmetry.space_group_name_H-M   'P 1'
#
loop_
_entity.id
_entity.type
_entity.pdbx_description
1 polymer ?
#
loop_
_entity_poly.entity_id
_entity_poly.type
_entity_poly.pdbx_seq_one_letter_code
_entity_poly.pdbx_strand_id
1 'polypeptide(L)'
;MVVCYCIMSNHVHLVAYSFQKPLFQVMKSLKTYTANVANRKLDRSGSFWQREYFDRIVRDKNDLHQKIEYTLNNPVKINLATHWRHWPFSYCHPGFVDE
;
A
#
# COMPACT_ATOMS: atom_id res chain seq x y z
N MET A 1 9.21 2.18 9.09
CA MET A 1 8.49 3.43 8.76
C MET A 1 7.83 3.31 7.39
N VAL A 2 6.68 3.96 7.22
CA VAL A 2 5.92 4.00 5.96
C VAL A 2 6.39 5.19 5.13
N VAL A 3 6.75 4.95 3.88
CA VAL A 3 7.14 5.99 2.91
C VAL A 3 5.89 6.49 2.19
N CYS A 4 5.17 5.59 1.51
CA CYS A 4 3.93 5.92 0.83
C CYS A 4 3.01 4.69 0.73
N TYR A 5 1.73 4.93 0.52
CA TYR A 5 0.77 3.89 0.16
C TYR A 5 -0.30 4.43 -0.78
N CYS A 6 -0.96 3.50 -1.47
CA CYS A 6 -2.19 3.75 -2.21
C CYS A 6 -3.15 2.56 -2.00
N ILE A 7 -4.34 2.84 -1.47
CA ILE A 7 -5.41 1.86 -1.29
C ILE A 7 -6.34 1.97 -2.50
N MET A 8 -6.44 0.88 -3.26
CA MET A 8 -7.33 0.72 -4.39
C MET A 8 -8.60 -0.03 -3.96
N SER A 9 -9.63 -0.06 -4.80
CA SER A 9 -10.87 -0.79 -4.51
C SER A 9 -10.68 -2.31 -4.37
N ASN A 10 -9.60 -2.87 -4.93
CA ASN A 10 -9.32 -4.30 -4.97
C ASN A 10 -7.93 -4.72 -4.46
N HIS A 11 -7.00 -3.79 -4.19
CA HIS A 11 -5.66 -4.09 -3.67
C HIS A 11 -5.01 -2.88 -2.98
N VAL A 12 -3.84 -3.07 -2.38
CA VAL A 12 -3.07 -2.00 -1.73
C VAL A 12 -1.62 -2.05 -2.21
N HIS A 13 -1.06 -0.88 -2.52
CA HIS A 13 0.37 -0.70 -2.71
C HIS A 13 0.98 -0.01 -1.48
N LEU A 14 2.10 -0.53 -0.97
CA LEU A 14 2.78 -0.03 0.22
C LEU A 14 4.30 -0.02 0.00
N VAL A 15 4.93 1.13 0.24
CA VAL A 15 6.38 1.29 0.32
C VAL A 15 6.74 1.61 1.76
N ALA A 16 7.55 0.75 2.38
CA ALA A 16 7.95 0.90 3.78
C ALA A 16 9.31 0.21 4.01
N TYR A 17 10.03 0.65 5.04
CA TYR A 17 11.35 0.12 5.41
C TYR A 17 11.47 -0.03 6.93
N SER A 18 12.57 -0.63 7.39
CA SER A 18 12.90 -0.80 8.82
C SER A 18 11.78 -1.49 9.61
N PHE A 19 11.54 -2.76 9.28
CA PHE A 19 10.64 -3.61 10.04
C PHE A 19 11.42 -4.26 11.19
N GLN A 20 10.88 -4.17 12.40
CA GLN A 20 11.46 -4.87 13.58
C GLN A 20 11.23 -6.39 13.55
N LYS A 21 10.34 -6.86 12.68
CA LYS A 21 9.96 -8.26 12.52
C LYS A 21 10.12 -8.68 11.06
N PRO A 22 10.30 -9.98 10.79
CA PRO A 22 10.26 -10.50 9.42
C PRO A 22 8.98 -10.07 8.69
N LEU A 23 9.11 -9.78 7.39
CA LEU A 23 8.00 -9.27 6.57
C LEU A 23 6.73 -10.13 6.66
N PHE A 24 6.87 -11.46 6.67
CA PHE A 24 5.73 -12.37 6.76
C PHE A 24 4.91 -12.16 8.05
N GLN A 25 5.54 -11.81 9.17
CA GLN A 25 4.84 -11.55 10.43
C GLN A 25 4.09 -10.22 10.37
N VAL A 26 4.71 -9.19 9.77
CA VAL A 26 4.09 -7.89 9.54
C VAL A 26 2.85 -8.04 8.64
N MET A 27 3.01 -8.75 7.51
CA MET A 27 1.91 -8.99 6.57
C MET A 27 0.81 -9.85 7.16
N LYS A 28 1.14 -10.89 7.95
CA LYS A 28 0.16 -11.67 8.69
C LYS A 28 -0.67 -10.79 9.62
N SER A 29 -0.01 -9.97 10.43
CA SER A 29 -0.69 -9.06 11.37
C SER A 29 -1.60 -8.06 10.64
N LEU A 30 -1.08 -7.40 9.61
CA LEU A 30 -1.82 -6.42 8.81
C LEU A 30 -3.05 -7.05 8.15
N LYS A 31 -2.89 -8.19 7.47
CA LYS A 31 -3.97 -8.88 6.76
C LYS A 31 -5.02 -9.43 7.72
N THR A 32 -4.63 -10.02 8.85
CA THR A 32 -5.58 -10.51 9.86
C THR A 32 -6.41 -9.37 10.44
N TYR A 33 -5.76 -8.30 10.89
CA TYR A 33 -6.47 -7.17 11.50
C TYR A 33 -7.47 -6.53 10.52
N THR A 34 -6.97 -6.18 9.33
CA THR A 34 -7.80 -5.51 8.32
C THR A 34 -8.90 -6.40 7.76
N ALA A 35 -8.67 -7.70 7.57
CA ALA A 35 -9.71 -8.64 7.15
C ALA A 35 -10.85 -8.70 8.17
N ASN A 36 -10.53 -8.81 9.47
CA ASN A 36 -11.54 -8.86 10.52
C ASN A 36 -12.38 -7.58 10.57
N VAL A 37 -11.74 -6.41 10.48
CA VAL A 37 -12.43 -5.12 10.49
C VAL A 37 -13.28 -4.95 9.23
N ALA A 38 -12.74 -5.27 8.05
CA ALA A 38 -13.45 -5.09 6.78
C ALA A 38 -14.64 -6.04 6.66
N ASN A 39 -14.47 -7.32 7.02
CA ASN A 39 -15.56 -8.30 7.04
C ASN A 39 -16.70 -7.83 7.96
N ARG A 40 -16.38 -7.36 9.18
CA ARG A 40 -17.40 -6.83 10.10
C ARG A 40 -18.11 -5.60 9.52
N LYS A 41 -17.37 -4.66 8.92
CA LYS A 41 -17.95 -3.43 8.36
C LYS A 41 -18.82 -3.68 7.12
N LEU A 42 -18.53 -4.73 6.37
CA LEU A 42 -19.22 -5.07 5.12
C LEU A 42 -20.27 -6.17 5.29
N ASP A 43 -20.51 -6.62 6.52
CA ASP A 43 -21.38 -7.77 6.84
C ASP A 43 -21.03 -9.02 6.01
N ARG A 44 -19.73 -9.32 5.93
CA ARG A 44 -19.16 -10.45 5.19
C ARG A 44 -18.47 -11.41 6.13
N SER A 45 -18.33 -12.66 5.68
CA SER A 45 -17.52 -13.70 6.35
C SER A 45 -16.55 -14.34 5.35
N GLY A 46 -15.57 -15.07 5.88
CA GLY A 46 -14.55 -15.76 5.08
C GLY A 46 -13.31 -14.91 4.75
N SER A 47 -12.56 -15.32 3.72
CA SER A 47 -11.31 -14.67 3.36
C SER A 47 -11.56 -13.31 2.71
N PHE A 48 -10.93 -12.26 3.27
CA PHE A 48 -10.97 -10.91 2.69
C PHE A 48 -9.82 -10.68 1.70
N TRP A 49 -8.61 -11.08 2.10
CA TRP A 49 -7.40 -10.94 1.27
C TRP A 49 -7.08 -12.23 0.51
N GLN A 50 -6.39 -12.10 -0.61
CA GLN A 50 -5.68 -13.23 -1.24
C GLN A 50 -4.64 -13.82 -0.27
N ARG A 51 -4.30 -15.10 -0.40
CA ARG A 51 -3.41 -15.79 0.56
C ARG A 51 -2.01 -15.18 0.61
N GLU A 52 -1.37 -15.04 -0.54
CA GLU A 52 -0.03 -14.50 -0.67
C GLU A 52 -0.03 -12.97 -0.74
N TYR A 53 1.15 -12.37 -0.69
CA TYR A 53 1.39 -10.98 -1.02
C TYR A 53 2.56 -10.92 -2.00
N PHE A 54 2.63 -9.84 -2.79
CA PHE A 54 3.79 -9.57 -3.62
C PHE A 54 4.72 -8.62 -2.88
N ASP A 55 6.01 -8.95 -2.80
CA ASP A 55 7.03 -8.08 -2.26
C ASP A 55 8.23 -7.94 -3.20
N ARG A 56 8.91 -6.80 -3.10
CA ARG A 56 10.13 -6.50 -3.83
C ARG A 56 11.02 -5.63 -2.97
N ILE A 57 12.29 -6.03 -2.83
CA ILE A 57 13.30 -5.24 -2.14
C ILE A 57 13.70 -4.06 -3.02
N VAL A 58 13.62 -2.86 -2.45
CA VAL A 58 14.13 -1.62 -3.06
C VAL A 58 15.65 -1.58 -2.91
N ARG A 59 16.36 -1.41 -4.02
CA ARG A 59 17.82 -1.61 -4.07
C ARG A 59 18.63 -0.34 -3.88
N ASP A 60 18.11 0.78 -4.34
CA ASP A 60 18.78 2.08 -4.32
C ASP A 60 17.76 3.23 -4.32
N LYS A 61 18.26 4.47 -4.32
CA LYS A 61 17.42 5.68 -4.30
C LYS A 61 16.56 5.85 -5.56
N ASN A 62 17.07 5.45 -6.72
CA ASN A 62 16.34 5.57 -7.98
C ASN A 62 15.22 4.54 -8.05
N ASP A 63 15.47 3.29 -7.63
CA ASP A 63 14.44 2.27 -7.48
C ASP A 63 13.39 2.72 -6.45
N LEU A 64 13.80 3.35 -5.33
CA LEU A 64 12.87 3.91 -4.35
C LEU A 64 11.94 4.94 -4.99
N HIS A 65 12.50 5.92 -5.70
CA HIS A 65 11.75 6.98 -6.38
C HIS A 65 10.71 6.39 -7.34
N GLN A 66 11.13 5.45 -8.19
CA GLN A 66 10.24 4.79 -9.13
C GLN A 66 9.10 4.01 -8.44
N LYS A 67 9.37 3.37 -7.28
CA LYS A 67 8.31 2.68 -6.51
C LYS A 67 7.33 3.64 -5.86
N ILE A 68 7.79 4.80 -5.41
CA ILE A 68 6.91 5.85 -4.88
C ILE A 68 6.00 6.36 -5.99
N GLU A 69 6.57 6.77 -7.13
CA GLU A 69 5.81 7.26 -8.28
C GLU A 69 4.79 6.23 -8.77
N TYR A 70 5.22 4.97 -8.93
CA TYR A 70 4.34 3.88 -9.33
C TYR A 70 3.18 3.66 -8.35
N THR A 71 3.48 3.70 -7.04
CA THR A 71 2.49 3.50 -5.98
C THR A 71 1.44 4.60 -5.99
N LEU A 72 1.87 5.86 -6.05
CA LEU A 72 0.97 7.01 -5.98
C LEU A 72 0.16 7.20 -7.26
N ASN A 73 0.76 6.95 -8.44
CA ASN A 73 0.08 7.12 -9.73
C ASN A 73 -0.83 5.94 -10.13
N ASN A 74 -0.96 4.90 -9.30
CA ASN A 74 -1.86 3.78 -9.57
C ASN A 74 -3.33 4.20 -9.86
N PRO A 75 -3.98 5.06 -9.04
CA PRO A 75 -5.32 5.57 -9.33
C PRO A 75 -5.37 6.42 -10.60
N VAL A 76 -4.30 7.15 -10.92
CA VAL A 76 -4.21 7.96 -12.15
C VAL A 76 -4.15 7.06 -13.39
N LYS A 77 -3.34 5.99 -13.33
CA LYS A 77 -3.16 5.03 -14.43
C LYS A 77 -4.48 4.37 -14.87
N ILE A 78 -5.45 4.25 -13.98
CA ILE A 78 -6.77 3.68 -14.29
C ILE A 78 -7.89 4.72 -14.28
N ASN A 79 -7.55 6.00 -14.42
CA ASN A 79 -8.49 7.13 -14.53
C ASN A 79 -9.44 7.33 -13.35
N LEU A 80 -9.05 6.89 -12.14
CA LEU A 80 -9.81 7.17 -10.90
C LEU A 80 -9.51 8.56 -10.32
N ALA A 81 -8.38 9.17 -10.70
CA ALA A 81 -7.99 10.51 -10.31
C ALA A 81 -7.16 11.16 -11.41
N THR A 82 -7.26 12.48 -11.58
CA THR A 82 -6.41 13.24 -12.53
C THR A 82 -5.00 13.48 -12.00
N HIS A 83 -4.82 13.41 -10.69
CA HIS A 83 -3.54 13.51 -10.00
C HIS A 83 -3.60 12.63 -8.75
N TRP A 84 -2.50 11.98 -8.37
CA TRP A 84 -2.48 11.10 -7.19
C TRP A 84 -2.95 11.77 -5.89
N ARG A 85 -2.74 13.09 -5.73
CA ARG A 85 -3.17 13.88 -4.57
C ARG A 85 -4.69 14.02 -4.47
N HIS A 86 -5.40 13.83 -5.57
CA HIS A 86 -6.87 13.85 -5.59
C HIS A 86 -7.47 12.49 -5.19
N TRP A 87 -6.65 11.44 -5.07
CA TRP A 87 -7.11 10.17 -4.53
C TRP A 87 -7.04 10.19 -2.99
N PRO A 88 -8.18 10.17 -2.28
CA PRO A 88 -8.20 10.36 -0.82
C PRO A 88 -7.57 9.20 -0.05
N PHE A 89 -7.34 8.07 -0.71
CA PHE A 89 -6.77 6.87 -0.10
C PHE A 89 -5.30 6.65 -0.45
N SER A 90 -4.61 7.73 -0.82
CA SER A 90 -3.16 7.79 -1.01
C SER A 90 -2.48 8.61 0.09
N TYR A 91 -1.24 8.26 0.39
CA TYR A 91 -0.39 9.02 1.30
C TYR A 91 1.06 8.90 0.85
N CYS A 92 1.83 9.99 0.97
CA CYS A 92 3.27 10.00 0.87
C CYS A 92 3.86 10.85 1.99
N HIS A 93 4.90 10.35 2.65
CA HIS A 93 5.61 11.09 3.67
C HIS A 93 6.30 12.31 3.03
N PRO A 94 6.19 13.52 3.60
CA PRO A 94 6.65 14.76 2.97
C PRO A 94 8.12 14.75 2.54
N GLY A 95 9.01 14.10 3.30
CA GLY A 95 10.43 13.96 2.95
C GLY A 95 10.73 13.09 1.72
N PHE A 96 9.72 12.56 1.04
CA PHE A 96 9.84 11.76 -0.19
C PHE A 96 8.90 12.25 -1.30
N VAL A 97 8.32 13.43 -1.12
CA VAL A 97 7.53 14.08 -2.16
C VAL A 97 8.48 15.07 -2.83
N ASP A 98 8.86 14.80 -4.07
CA ASP A 98 9.54 15.79 -4.89
C ASP A 98 8.57 16.97 -5.11
N GLU A 99 9.10 18.19 -5.09
CA GLU A 99 8.33 19.41 -5.42
C GLU A 99 7.81 19.40 -6.86
#